data_AF-A0A914DN83-F1
#
_entry.id   AF-A0A914DN83-F1
#
_cell.length_a   1.000
_cell.length_b   1.000
_cell.length_c   1.000
_cell.angle_alpha   90.00
_cell.angle_beta   90.00
_cell.angle_gamma   90.00
#
_symmetry.space_group_name_H-M   'P 1'
#
loop_
_entity.id
_entity.type
_entity.pdbx_description
1 polymer ?
#
loop_
_entity_poly.entity_id
_entity_poly.type
_entity_poly.pdbx_seq_one_letter_code
_entity_poly.pdbx_strand_id
1 'polypeptide(L)'
;MFGAIERGSGRAFMKLVNQRDAATLLPIIQDFVRHGTTIMSDLWRAYGGIQALPQGYQHLTVNHSVNFVDPDTGVHTQNIENTWMRFKKKLKKSHGLNTANADRYSDYLQEFMWRQQFGDRKQSFFNLWNQIATLYPCLN
;
A
#
# COMPACT_ATOMS: atom_id res chain seq x y z
N MET A 1 -1.07 -6.42 -7.88
CA MET A 1 -1.19 -5.63 -6.64
C MET A 1 -0.09 -4.60 -6.61
N PHE A 2 -0.44 -3.40 -6.16
CA PHE A 2 0.44 -2.26 -5.96
C PHE A 2 0.11 -1.63 -4.62
N GLY A 3 1.05 -0.93 -4.00
CA GLY A 3 0.83 -0.32 -2.70
C GLY A 3 2.05 0.43 -2.21
N ALA A 4 1.83 1.27 -1.21
CA ALA A 4 2.89 1.99 -0.50
C ALA A 4 2.60 1.98 1.00
N ILE A 5 3.65 2.17 1.79
CA ILE A 5 3.58 2.34 3.24
C ILE A 5 4.41 3.55 3.64
N GLU A 6 3.82 4.41 4.45
CA GLU A 6 4.50 5.55 5.07
C GLU A 6 5.42 5.04 6.18
N ARG A 7 6.69 5.42 6.11
CA ARG A 7 7.68 5.09 7.17
C ARG A 7 7.29 5.81 8.47
N GLY A 8 7.46 5.13 9.59
CA GLY A 8 7.14 5.67 10.92
C GLY A 8 5.67 5.48 11.32
N SER A 9 4.72 5.95 10.52
CA SER A 9 3.28 5.85 10.87
C SER A 9 2.68 4.47 10.61
N GLY A 10 3.21 3.72 9.64
CA GLY A 10 2.65 2.44 9.20
C GLY A 10 1.37 2.56 8.35
N ARG A 11 0.91 3.79 8.08
CA ARG A 11 -0.21 4.05 7.16
C ARG A 11 0.15 3.52 5.78
N ALA A 12 -0.77 2.78 5.17
CA ALA A 12 -0.50 2.13 3.90
C ALA A 12 -1.75 2.14 3.01
N PHE A 13 -1.53 2.00 1.71
CA PHE A 13 -2.57 1.57 0.77
C PHE A 13 -2.08 0.35 0.00
N MET A 14 -3.02 -0.51 -0.38
CA MET A 14 -2.78 -1.63 -1.27
C MET A 14 -3.98 -1.75 -2.21
N LYS A 15 -3.70 -1.92 -3.52
CA LYS A 15 -4.70 -1.97 -4.58
C LYS A 15 -4.44 -3.15 -5.50
N LEU A 16 -5.50 -3.85 -5.90
CA LEU A 16 -5.44 -4.78 -7.02
C LEU A 16 -5.32 -3.99 -8.32
N VAL A 17 -4.38 -4.40 -9.16
CA VAL A 17 -4.13 -3.76 -10.46
C VAL A 17 -3.99 -4.86 -11.51
N ASN A 18 -4.63 -4.66 -12.65
CA ASN A 18 -4.62 -5.62 -13.76
C ASN A 18 -3.27 -5.58 -14.50
N GLN A 19 -2.71 -4.38 -14.66
CA GLN A 19 -1.40 -4.15 -15.22
C GLN A 19 -0.50 -3.43 -14.21
N ARG A 20 0.81 -3.60 -14.38
CA ARG A 20 1.84 -2.99 -13.52
C ARG A 20 2.82 -2.18 -14.37
N ASP A 21 2.25 -1.34 -15.22
CA ASP A 21 2.98 -0.41 -16.08
C ASP A 21 2.88 1.03 -15.53
N ALA A 22 3.69 1.94 -16.09
CA ALA A 22 3.70 3.33 -15.66
C ALA A 22 2.32 4.00 -15.82
N ALA A 23 1.60 3.67 -16.92
CA ALA A 23 0.28 4.22 -17.20
C ALA A 23 -0.75 3.88 -16.11
N THR A 24 -0.61 2.71 -15.46
CA THR A 24 -1.46 2.29 -14.34
C THR A 24 -0.94 2.83 -13.01
N LEU A 25 0.37 2.76 -12.76
CA LEU A 25 0.92 3.01 -11.42
C LEU A 25 1.11 4.49 -11.09
N LEU A 26 1.50 5.33 -12.06
CA LEU A 26 1.75 6.76 -11.81
C LEU A 26 0.47 7.52 -11.41
N PRO A 27 -0.72 7.28 -11.99
CA PRO A 27 -1.96 7.88 -11.48
C PRO A 27 -2.28 7.45 -10.06
N ILE A 28 -2.07 6.16 -9.72
CA ILE A 28 -2.32 5.68 -8.35
C ILE A 28 -1.39 6.36 -7.35
N ILE A 29 -0.14 6.65 -7.71
CA ILE A 29 0.77 7.42 -6.84
C ILE A 29 0.20 8.82 -6.61
N GLN A 30 -0.30 9.49 -7.63
CA GLN A 30 -0.88 10.84 -7.53
C GLN A 30 -2.12 10.87 -6.62
N ASP A 31 -2.97 9.86 -6.70
CA ASP A 31 -4.21 9.78 -5.91
C ASP A 31 -3.96 9.54 -4.42
N PHE A 32 -2.89 8.79 -4.08
CA PHE A 32 -2.69 8.27 -2.73
C PHE A 32 -1.47 8.84 -1.99
N VAL A 33 -0.52 9.43 -2.70
CA VAL A 33 0.73 9.95 -2.12
C VAL A 33 0.70 11.47 -2.16
N ARG A 34 0.83 12.08 -0.97
CA ARG A 34 0.86 13.53 -0.80
C ARG A 34 1.93 14.18 -1.70
N HIS A 35 1.59 15.29 -2.34
CA HIS A 35 2.52 16.04 -3.18
C HIS A 35 3.82 16.40 -2.42
N GLY A 36 4.95 16.48 -3.12
CA GLY A 36 6.26 16.77 -2.53
C GLY A 36 6.88 15.62 -1.70
N THR A 37 6.22 14.46 -1.61
CA THR A 37 6.74 13.32 -0.82
C THR A 37 7.97 12.70 -1.48
N THR A 38 8.94 12.30 -0.66
CA THR A 38 10.03 11.41 -1.09
C THR A 38 9.53 9.97 -1.17
N ILE A 39 9.46 9.44 -2.39
CA ILE A 39 9.06 8.06 -2.68
C ILE A 39 10.31 7.19 -2.77
N MET A 40 10.31 6.07 -2.06
CA MET A 40 11.36 5.05 -2.09
C MET A 40 10.83 3.79 -2.77
N SER A 41 11.45 3.37 -3.87
CA SER A 41 11.06 2.14 -4.58
C SER A 41 12.28 1.32 -5.04
N ASP A 42 12.02 0.17 -5.66
CA ASP A 42 13.03 -0.52 -6.46
C ASP A 42 13.24 0.20 -7.82
N LEU A 43 14.17 -0.34 -8.63
CA LEU A 43 14.49 0.15 -9.98
C LEU A 43 13.51 -0.33 -11.07
N TRP A 44 12.27 -0.69 -10.74
CA TRP A 44 11.34 -1.11 -11.77
C TRP A 44 11.00 0.05 -12.73
N ARG A 45 11.15 -0.21 -14.03
CA ARG A 45 10.85 0.72 -15.14
C ARG A 45 9.53 1.49 -15.01
N ALA A 46 8.48 0.86 -14.45
CA ALA A 46 7.18 1.51 -14.26
C ALA A 46 7.25 2.77 -13.37
N TYR A 47 8.27 2.87 -12.51
CA TYR A 47 8.49 4.00 -11.60
C TYR A 47 9.34 5.13 -12.20
N GLY A 48 9.90 4.96 -13.40
CA GLY A 48 10.81 5.94 -14.00
C GLY A 48 10.20 7.33 -14.24
N GLY A 49 8.88 7.45 -14.29
CA GLY A 49 8.19 8.73 -14.47
C GLY A 49 7.90 9.51 -13.18
N ILE A 50 8.21 8.99 -12.00
CA ILE A 50 7.78 9.60 -10.72
C ILE A 50 8.31 11.02 -10.55
N GLN A 51 9.60 11.28 -10.82
CA GLN A 51 10.19 12.61 -10.65
C GLN A 51 9.66 13.64 -11.66
N ALA A 52 9.16 13.17 -12.82
CA ALA A 52 8.60 14.04 -13.86
C ALA A 52 7.14 14.43 -13.61
N LEU A 53 6.51 13.87 -12.57
CA LEU A 53 5.14 14.21 -12.20
C LEU A 53 5.05 15.64 -11.66
N PRO A 54 4.00 16.41 -12.02
CA PRO A 54 3.86 17.81 -11.66
C PRO A 54 3.71 18.06 -10.14
N GLN A 55 3.43 17.03 -9.36
CA GLN A 55 3.28 17.07 -7.91
C GLN A 55 4.61 17.21 -7.15
N GLY A 56 5.75 17.21 -7.86
CA GLY A 56 7.06 17.51 -7.28
C GLY A 56 7.61 16.40 -6.38
N TYR A 57 7.36 15.14 -6.71
CA TYR A 57 7.90 14.01 -5.95
C TYR A 57 9.42 13.93 -6.06
N GLN A 58 10.07 13.63 -4.94
CA GLN A 58 11.44 13.11 -4.97
C GLN A 58 11.37 11.59 -5.10
N HIS A 59 12.28 11.00 -5.87
CA HIS A 59 12.33 9.56 -6.05
C HIS A 59 13.72 9.04 -5.73
N LEU A 60 13.78 8.17 -4.72
CA LEU A 60 14.96 7.43 -4.35
C LEU A 60 14.75 5.95 -4.68
N THR A 61 15.80 5.29 -5.14
CA THR A 61 15.71 3.90 -5.60
C THR A 61 16.73 3.01 -4.94
N VAL A 62 16.36 1.74 -4.73
CA VAL A 62 17.31 0.67 -4.37
C VAL A 62 17.42 -0.34 -5.52
N ASN A 63 18.65 -0.75 -5.83
CA ASN A 63 18.90 -1.81 -6.80
C ASN A 63 18.91 -3.18 -6.12
N HIS A 64 17.79 -3.89 -6.13
CA HIS A 64 17.66 -5.23 -5.55
C HIS A 64 18.51 -6.31 -6.21
N SER A 65 19.09 -6.06 -7.38
CA SER A 65 20.09 -6.98 -7.97
C SER A 65 21.46 -6.87 -7.30
N VAL A 66 21.70 -5.81 -6.52
CA VAL A 66 22.97 -5.53 -5.86
C VAL A 66 22.80 -5.53 -4.34
N ASN A 67 21.83 -4.77 -3.82
CA ASN A 67 21.62 -4.55 -2.40
C ASN A 67 20.14 -4.62 -2.02
N PHE A 68 19.83 -5.13 -0.82
CA PHE A 68 18.48 -5.06 -0.24
C PHE A 68 18.18 -3.72 0.46
N VAL A 69 19.25 -3.05 0.90
CA VAL A 69 19.25 -1.70 1.46
C VAL A 69 20.38 -0.96 0.77
N ASP A 70 20.08 0.17 0.16
CA ASP A 70 21.09 1.00 -0.47
C ASP A 70 22.08 1.51 0.61
N PRO A 71 23.40 1.24 0.48
CA PRO A 71 24.36 1.51 1.54
C PRO A 71 24.63 3.00 1.75
N ASP A 72 24.47 3.82 0.70
CA ASP A 72 24.79 5.25 0.73
C ASP A 72 23.59 6.07 1.21
N THR A 73 22.39 5.70 0.78
CA THR A 73 21.15 6.45 1.03
C THR A 73 20.25 5.81 2.09
N GLY A 74 20.49 4.55 2.46
CA GLY A 74 19.63 3.77 3.37
C GLY A 74 18.26 3.38 2.79
N VAL A 75 18.06 3.55 1.48
CA VAL A 75 16.78 3.28 0.81
C VAL A 75 16.49 1.78 0.80
N HIS A 76 15.26 1.41 1.15
CA HIS A 76 14.77 0.03 1.07
C HIS A 76 13.25 -0.03 0.94
N THR A 77 12.73 -1.15 0.44
CA THR A 77 11.30 -1.41 0.23
C THR A 77 10.72 -2.47 1.18
N GLN A 78 11.51 -2.93 2.15
CA GLN A 78 11.17 -4.02 3.07
C GLN A 78 9.83 -3.85 3.81
N ASN A 79 9.46 -2.62 4.19
CA ASN A 79 8.22 -2.37 4.93
C ASN A 79 6.97 -2.74 4.11
N ILE A 80 6.95 -2.38 2.82
CA ILE A 80 5.81 -2.70 1.94
C ILE A 80 5.83 -4.18 1.55
N GLU A 81 7.00 -4.77 1.33
CA GLU A 81 7.17 -6.20 1.06
C GLU A 81 6.68 -7.06 2.24
N ASN A 82 7.04 -6.71 3.47
CA ASN A 82 6.56 -7.40 4.67
C ASN A 82 5.04 -7.26 4.82
N THR A 83 4.49 -6.08 4.50
CA THR A 83 3.04 -5.86 4.50
C THR A 83 2.34 -6.78 3.49
N TRP A 84 2.86 -6.89 2.27
CA TRP A 84 2.34 -7.82 1.25
C TRP A 84 2.45 -9.27 1.69
N MET A 85 3.55 -9.66 2.32
CA MET A 85 3.76 -11.01 2.85
C MET A 85 2.74 -11.35 3.94
N ARG A 86 2.48 -10.44 4.89
CA ARG A 86 1.46 -10.61 5.94
C ARG A 86 0.07 -10.80 5.35
N PHE A 87 -0.29 -10.01 4.34
CA PHE A 87 -1.57 -10.14 3.65
C PHE A 87 -1.71 -11.50 2.94
N LYS A 88 -0.71 -11.90 2.14
CA LYS A 88 -0.71 -13.21 1.45
C LYS A 88 -0.79 -14.38 2.44
N LYS A 89 -0.11 -14.29 3.58
CA LYS A 89 -0.17 -15.30 4.65
C LYS A 89 -1.57 -15.40 5.27
N LYS A 90 -2.25 -14.27 5.47
CA LYS A 90 -3.65 -14.25 5.94
C LYS A 90 -4.57 -14.94 4.92
N LEU A 91 -4.45 -14.59 3.64
CA LEU A 91 -5.23 -15.21 2.57
C LEU A 91 -5.04 -16.73 2.49
N LYS A 92 -3.78 -17.21 2.58
CA LYS A 92 -3.49 -18.65 2.54
C LYS A 92 -4.15 -19.43 3.68
N LYS A 93 -4.25 -18.82 4.87
CA LYS A 93 -4.95 -19.42 6.02
C LYS A 93 -6.47 -19.47 5.84
N SER A 94 -7.03 -18.64 4.98
CA SER A 94 -8.48 -18.60 4.70
C SER A 94 -8.94 -19.68 3.69
N HIS A 95 -8.12 -20.71 3.43
CA HIS A 95 -8.45 -21.92 2.66
C HIS A 95 -9.13 -21.69 1.29
N GLY A 96 -8.39 -21.18 0.30
CA GLY A 96 -8.70 -21.46 -1.13
C GLY A 96 -8.97 -20.28 -2.06
N LEU A 97 -8.65 -19.04 -1.67
CA LEU A 97 -8.78 -17.90 -2.58
C LEU A 97 -7.59 -17.85 -3.53
N ASN A 98 -7.77 -18.34 -4.76
CA ASN A 98 -6.93 -17.90 -5.87
C ASN A 98 -7.48 -16.57 -6.43
N THR A 99 -6.72 -15.91 -7.29
CA THR A 99 -7.12 -14.65 -7.94
C THR A 99 -8.35 -14.77 -8.84
N ALA A 100 -8.90 -15.97 -9.08
CA ALA A 100 -10.10 -16.16 -9.88
C ALA A 100 -11.39 -15.74 -9.16
N ASN A 101 -11.37 -15.60 -7.82
CA ASN A 101 -12.45 -14.98 -7.05
C ASN A 101 -12.07 -13.54 -6.68
N ALA A 102 -11.97 -12.67 -7.68
CA ALA A 102 -11.48 -11.30 -7.55
C ALA A 102 -12.23 -10.47 -6.49
N ASP A 103 -13.56 -10.64 -6.42
CA ASP A 103 -14.42 -9.92 -5.46
C ASP A 103 -14.03 -10.27 -4.02
N ARG A 104 -13.93 -11.57 -3.70
CA ARG A 104 -13.52 -12.01 -2.37
C ARG A 104 -12.10 -11.52 -2.04
N TYR A 105 -11.18 -11.56 -3.00
CA TYR A 105 -9.82 -11.04 -2.79
C TYR A 105 -9.81 -9.55 -2.43
N SER A 106 -10.65 -8.75 -3.10
CA SER A 106 -10.83 -7.33 -2.80
C SER A 106 -11.34 -7.11 -1.38
N ASP A 107 -12.35 -7.89 -0.95
CA ASP A 107 -12.91 -7.79 0.41
C ASP A 107 -11.87 -8.08 1.48
N TYR A 108 -11.08 -9.15 1.32
CA TYR A 108 -10.01 -9.46 2.28
C TYR A 108 -8.91 -8.42 2.29
N LEU A 109 -8.61 -7.81 1.14
CA LEU A 109 -7.63 -6.73 1.07
C LEU A 109 -8.12 -5.51 1.83
N GLN A 110 -9.37 -5.10 1.61
CA GLN A 110 -9.98 -3.98 2.32
C GLN A 110 -10.04 -4.24 3.83
N GLU A 111 -10.49 -5.43 4.25
CA GLU A 111 -10.51 -5.82 5.67
C GLU A 111 -9.09 -5.83 6.27
N PHE A 112 -8.10 -6.33 5.54
CA PHE A 112 -6.70 -6.32 5.98
C PHE A 112 -6.16 -4.90 6.17
N MET A 113 -6.39 -4.02 5.19
CA MET A 113 -5.94 -2.63 5.25
C MET A 113 -6.65 -1.87 6.39
N TRP A 114 -7.95 -2.08 6.56
CA TRP A 114 -8.71 -1.50 7.66
C TRP A 114 -8.16 -1.96 9.01
N ARG A 115 -7.87 -3.26 9.19
CA ARG A 115 -7.24 -3.76 10.42
C ARG A 115 -5.82 -3.25 10.63
N GLN A 116 -5.06 -3.01 9.57
CA GLN A 116 -3.73 -2.44 9.71
C GLN A 116 -3.79 -1.01 10.24
N GLN A 117 -4.80 -0.24 9.82
CA GLN A 117 -4.97 1.14 10.22
C GLN A 117 -5.70 1.30 11.56
N PHE A 118 -6.68 0.44 11.85
CA PHE A 118 -7.64 0.61 12.97
C PHE A 118 -7.82 -0.64 13.84
N GLY A 119 -7.18 -1.76 13.51
CA GLY A 119 -7.48 -3.08 14.07
C GLY A 119 -6.77 -3.40 15.38
N ASP A 120 -6.77 -2.49 16.36
CA ASP A 120 -6.42 -2.85 17.75
C ASP A 120 -7.30 -4.05 18.17
N ARG A 121 -6.67 -5.14 18.61
CA ARG A 121 -7.35 -6.39 18.97
C ARG A 121 -8.44 -6.21 20.02
N LYS A 122 -8.30 -5.26 20.94
CA LYS A 122 -9.29 -5.02 22.00
C LYS A 122 -10.39 -4.05 21.58
N GLN A 123 -10.11 -3.20 20.59
CA GLN A 123 -10.99 -2.08 20.22
C GLN A 123 -11.51 -2.17 18.78
N SER A 124 -11.20 -3.23 18.04
CA SER A 124 -11.56 -3.35 16.61
C SER A 124 -13.04 -3.09 16.36
N PHE A 125 -13.94 -3.69 17.15
CA PHE A 125 -15.38 -3.47 16.96
C PHE A 125 -15.79 -2.02 17.23
N PHE A 126 -15.27 -1.42 18.31
CA PHE A 126 -15.50 -0.01 18.63
C PHE A 126 -14.97 0.91 17.52
N ASN A 127 -13.75 0.65 17.04
CA ASN A 127 -13.13 1.42 15.96
C ASN A 127 -13.92 1.31 14.66
N LEU A 128 -14.53 0.15 14.37
CA LEU A 128 -15.41 -0.02 13.21
C LEU A 128 -16.61 0.90 13.31
N TRP A 129 -17.32 0.88 14.44
CA TRP A 129 -18.47 1.76 14.67
C TRP A 129 -18.09 3.24 14.61
N ASN A 130 -16.97 3.61 15.21
CA ASN A 130 -16.50 4.99 15.19
C ASN A 130 -16.22 5.47 13.76
N GLN A 131 -15.64 4.63 12.90
CA GLN A 131 -15.43 4.96 11.48
C GLN A 131 -16.75 5.07 10.72
N ILE A 132 -17.71 4.17 10.96
CA ILE A 132 -19.05 4.25 10.35
C ILE A 132 -19.74 5.56 10.75
N ALA A 133 -19.74 5.91 12.04
CA ALA A 133 -20.34 7.14 12.54
C ALA A 133 -19.67 8.41 11.99
N THR A 134 -18.35 8.36 11.75
CA THR A 134 -17.62 9.48 11.14
C THR A 134 -18.01 9.69 9.67
N LEU A 135 -18.24 8.60 8.93
CA LEU A 135 -18.60 8.64 7.51
C LEU A 135 -20.09 8.95 7.28
N TYR A 136 -20.95 8.48 8.20
CA TYR A 136 -22.39 8.64 8.15
C TYR A 136 -22.89 9.31 9.45
N PRO A 137 -22.58 10.60 9.65
CA PRO A 137 -23.06 11.32 10.82
C PRO A 137 -24.60 11.38 10.77
N CYS A 138 -25.24 11.16 11.91
CA CYS A 138 -26.68 11.41 12.02
C CYS A 138 -26.94 12.88 11.70
N LEU A 139 -27.83 13.14 10.73
CA LEU A 139 -28.29 14.50 10.44
C LEU A 139 -29.03 15.00 11.69
N ASN A 140 -28.61 16.17 12.20
CA ASN A 140 -29.32 16.90 13.26
C ASN A 140 -30.55 17.60 12.69
#